data_AF-A0A0E2E7Z2-F1
#
_entry.id   AF-A0A0E2E7Z2-F1
#
_cell.length_a   1.000
_cell.length_b   1.000
_cell.length_c   1.000
_cell.angle_alpha   90.00
_cell.angle_beta   90.00
_cell.angle_gamma   90.00
#
_symmetry.space_group_name_H-M   'P 1'
#
loop_
_entity.id
_entity.type
_entity.pdbx_description
1 polymer ?
#
loop_
_entity_poly.entity_id
_entity_poly.type
_entity_poly.pdbx_seq_one_letter_code
_entity_poly.pdbx_strand_id
1 'polypeptide(L)'
;MISNAVSAGDNEEIQTADFISCVNSIIEIEREKRKTFLNENTLKVEDMLRRVLAVAQSAKLMDFKEAADIVFKIKFGLNMGLITGITNEECNSMIFKSQMGHLAFLLLNSHTGLSDRNLNDFSIEEYRARTIQGLCSKVRIIM
;
A
#
# COMPACT_ATOMS: atom_id res chain seq x y z
N MET A 1 -13.15 -6.74 3.43
CA MET A 1 -12.81 -8.17 3.32
C MET A 1 -13.86 -8.81 2.42
N ILE A 2 -13.46 -9.71 1.53
CA ILE A 2 -14.38 -10.57 0.78
C ILE A 2 -14.30 -11.93 1.45
N SER A 3 -15.44 -12.49 1.83
CA SER A 3 -15.54 -13.78 2.52
C SER A 3 -16.84 -14.47 2.10
N ASN A 4 -16.91 -15.77 2.31
CA ASN A 4 -18.20 -16.45 2.21
C ASN A 4 -19.09 -16.05 3.41
N ALA A 5 -20.40 -15.95 3.18
CA ALA A 5 -21.37 -15.57 4.21
C ALA A 5 -22.02 -16.79 4.89
N VAL A 6 -21.92 -17.96 4.27
CA VAL A 6 -22.56 -19.21 4.70
C VAL A 6 -21.48 -20.27 4.91
N SER A 7 -21.59 -21.05 5.98
CA SER A 7 -20.64 -22.13 6.31
C SER A 7 -21.32 -23.50 6.46
N ALA A 8 -22.64 -23.58 6.26
CA ALA A 8 -23.43 -24.81 6.37
C ALA A 8 -24.51 -24.83 5.29
N GLY A 9 -24.79 -26.02 4.74
CA GLY A 9 -25.86 -26.23 3.74
C GLY A 9 -25.37 -26.66 2.36
N ASP A 10 -24.15 -26.28 1.98
CA ASP A 10 -23.47 -26.69 0.75
C ASP A 10 -22.13 -27.36 1.04
N ASN A 11 -21.61 -28.14 0.10
CA ASN A 11 -20.27 -28.71 0.21
C ASN A 11 -19.17 -27.63 0.02
N GLU A 12 -17.99 -27.85 0.61
CA GLU A 12 -16.88 -26.87 0.58
C GLU A 12 -16.37 -26.60 -0.85
N GLU A 13 -16.46 -27.60 -1.74
CA GLU A 13 -16.02 -27.50 -3.13
C GLU A 13 -16.88 -26.51 -3.92
N ILE A 14 -18.21 -26.57 -3.77
CA ILE A 14 -19.18 -25.65 -4.36
C ILE A 14 -18.97 -24.24 -3.80
N GLN A 15 -18.90 -24.10 -2.47
CA GLN A 15 -18.67 -22.80 -1.85
C GLN A 15 -17.36 -22.15 -2.33
N THR A 16 -16.31 -22.96 -2.49
CA THR A 16 -15.02 -22.49 -3.01
C THR A 16 -15.12 -22.10 -4.49
N ALA A 17 -15.80 -22.89 -5.31
CA ALA A 17 -16.00 -22.59 -6.72
C ALA A 17 -16.79 -21.29 -6.92
N ASP A 18 -17.86 -21.09 -6.15
CA ASP A 18 -18.68 -19.88 -6.20
C ASP A 18 -17.88 -18.65 -5.75
N PHE A 19 -17.11 -18.78 -4.67
CA PHE A 19 -16.23 -17.71 -4.20
C PHE A 19 -15.20 -17.32 -5.26
N ILE A 20 -14.52 -18.30 -5.87
CA ILE A 20 -13.54 -18.07 -6.94
C ILE A 20 -14.20 -17.38 -8.14
N SER A 21 -15.40 -17.82 -8.54
CA SER A 21 -16.16 -17.21 -9.64
C SER A 21 -16.47 -15.73 -9.37
N CYS A 22 -16.93 -15.41 -8.16
CA CYS A 22 -17.21 -14.04 -7.73
C CYS A 22 -15.94 -13.17 -7.70
N VAL A 23 -14.84 -13.70 -7.14
CA VAL A 23 -13.56 -12.99 -7.06
C VAL A 23 -13.00 -12.71 -8.46
N ASN A 24 -13.06 -13.68 -9.37
CA ASN A 24 -12.64 -13.50 -10.77
C ASN A 24 -13.45 -12.39 -11.47
N SER A 25 -14.77 -12.35 -11.24
CA SER A 25 -15.62 -11.29 -11.78
C SER A 25 -15.19 -9.90 -11.27
N ILE A 26 -14.87 -9.78 -9.99
CA ILE A 26 -14.37 -8.52 -9.39
C ILE A 26 -13.02 -8.13 -10.00
N ILE A 27 -12.11 -9.09 -10.18
CA ILE A 27 -10.78 -8.85 -10.78
C ILE A 27 -10.93 -8.29 -12.19
N GLU A 28 -11.80 -8.87 -13.02
CA GLU A 28 -12.01 -8.40 -14.40
C GLU A 28 -12.62 -6.99 -14.43
N ILE A 29 -13.65 -6.72 -13.61
CA ILE A 29 -14.23 -5.38 -13.48
C ILE A 29 -13.17 -4.36 -13.07
N GLU A 30 -12.35 -4.68 -12.07
CA GLU A 30 -11.32 -3.77 -11.58
C GLU A 30 -10.26 -3.49 -12.65
N ARG A 31 -9.79 -4.51 -13.37
CA ARG A 31 -8.83 -4.36 -14.48
C ARG A 31 -9.36 -3.48 -15.60
N GLU A 32 -10.63 -3.67 -15.99
CA GLU A 32 -11.28 -2.85 -17.01
C GLU A 32 -11.39 -1.39 -16.55
N LYS A 33 -11.95 -1.16 -15.36
CA LYS A 33 -12.13 0.18 -14.80
C LYS A 33 -10.80 0.91 -14.61
N ARG A 34 -9.75 0.19 -14.20
CA ARG A 34 -8.41 0.75 -14.02
C ARG A 34 -7.83 1.29 -15.34
N LYS A 35 -7.97 0.53 -16.43
CA LYS A 35 -7.54 0.94 -17.78
C LYS A 35 -8.34 2.14 -18.28
N THR A 36 -9.67 2.08 -18.19
CA THR A 36 -10.56 3.17 -18.60
C THR A 36 -10.25 4.46 -17.83
N PHE A 37 -10.06 4.36 -16.51
CA PHE A 37 -9.72 5.50 -15.67
C PHE A 37 -8.42 6.19 -16.10
N LEU A 38 -7.36 5.43 -16.41
CA LEU A 38 -6.11 6.03 -16.90
C LEU A 38 -6.28 6.72 -18.26
N ASN A 39 -6.99 6.09 -19.19
CA ASN A 39 -7.22 6.64 -20.52
C ASN A 39 -7.98 7.97 -20.45
N GLU A 40 -8.94 8.08 -19.54
CA GLU A 40 -9.76 9.29 -19.36
C GLU A 40 -9.09 10.36 -18.50
N ASN A 41 -8.13 9.98 -17.65
CA ASN A 41 -7.58 10.86 -16.60
C ASN A 41 -6.05 10.87 -16.54
N THR A 42 -5.35 10.66 -17.67
CA THR A 42 -3.88 10.54 -17.71
C THR A 42 -3.15 11.64 -16.94
N LEU A 43 -3.47 12.91 -17.20
CA LEU A 43 -2.84 14.05 -16.51
C LEU A 43 -3.10 14.06 -15.00
N LYS A 44 -4.32 13.69 -14.57
CA LYS A 44 -4.67 13.63 -13.15
C LYS A 44 -3.95 12.47 -12.46
N VAL A 45 -3.79 11.34 -13.14
CA VAL A 45 -3.02 10.20 -12.60
C VAL A 45 -1.56 10.59 -12.44
N GLU A 46 -0.98 11.26 -13.44
CA GLU A 46 0.40 11.74 -13.35
C GLU A 46 0.59 12.71 -12.18
N ASP A 47 -0.28 13.72 -12.06
CA ASP A 47 -0.24 14.68 -10.95
C ASP A 47 -0.40 13.97 -9.59
N MET A 48 -1.34 13.02 -9.49
CA MET A 48 -1.53 12.22 -8.29
C MET A 48 -0.25 11.49 -7.89
N LEU A 49 0.41 10.79 -8.82
CA LEU A 49 1.65 10.06 -8.55
C LEU A 49 2.79 11.01 -8.14
N ARG A 50 2.92 12.16 -8.81
CA ARG A 50 3.94 13.16 -8.48
C ARG A 50 3.72 13.76 -7.09
N ARG A 51 2.49 14.13 -6.74
CA ARG A 51 2.15 14.66 -5.42
C ARG A 51 2.38 13.64 -4.31
N VAL A 52 2.00 12.39 -4.55
CA VAL A 52 2.24 11.28 -3.62
C VAL A 52 3.73 11.11 -3.34
N LEU A 53 4.58 11.12 -4.37
CA LEU A 53 6.02 11.00 -4.18
C LEU A 53 6.62 12.21 -3.45
N ALA A 54 6.18 13.42 -3.78
CA ALA A 54 6.64 14.62 -3.09
C ALA A 54 6.31 14.59 -1.58
N VAL A 55 5.08 14.21 -1.23
CA VAL A 55 4.66 14.03 0.17
C VAL A 55 5.47 12.92 0.82
N ALA A 56 5.54 11.74 0.18
CA ALA A 56 6.25 10.59 0.71
C ALA A 56 7.73 10.89 0.99
N GLN A 57 8.39 11.69 0.15
CA GLN A 57 9.80 12.05 0.29
C GLN A 57 10.05 13.15 1.34
N SER A 58 9.06 14.01 1.62
CA SER A 58 9.26 15.22 2.43
C SER A 58 8.62 15.16 3.81
N ALA A 59 7.58 14.33 4.00
CA ALA A 59 6.82 14.28 5.25
C ALA A 59 7.70 13.86 6.44
N LYS A 60 7.60 14.60 7.55
CA LYS A 60 8.34 14.30 8.78
C LYS A 60 7.58 13.36 9.72
N LEU A 61 6.26 13.51 9.75
CA LEU A 61 5.32 12.68 10.48
C LEU A 61 4.31 12.17 9.46
N MET A 62 3.87 10.93 9.64
CA MET A 62 2.94 10.30 8.72
C MET A 62 2.09 9.32 9.52
N ASP A 63 0.78 9.51 9.53
CA ASP A 63 -0.14 8.56 10.15
C ASP A 63 -0.25 7.27 9.31
N PHE A 64 -0.91 6.23 9.83
CA PHE A 64 -1.03 4.98 9.08
C PHE A 64 -1.91 5.11 7.83
N LYS A 65 -2.96 5.94 7.86
CA LYS A 65 -3.89 6.08 6.74
C LYS A 65 -3.21 6.77 5.56
N GLU A 66 -2.44 7.82 5.83
CA GLU A 66 -1.62 8.53 4.86
C GLU A 66 -0.55 7.62 4.26
N ALA A 67 0.18 6.87 5.10
CA ALA A 67 1.18 5.92 4.63
C ALA A 67 0.57 4.84 3.73
N ALA A 68 -0.58 4.29 4.11
CA ALA A 68 -1.29 3.29 3.33
C ALA A 68 -1.77 3.86 1.98
N ASP A 69 -2.35 5.06 1.99
CA ASP A 69 -2.79 5.75 0.78
C ASP A 69 -1.64 6.02 -0.19
N ILE A 70 -0.47 6.46 0.30
CA ILE A 70 0.75 6.62 -0.49
C ILE A 70 1.16 5.28 -1.14
N VAL A 71 1.25 4.21 -0.35
CA VAL A 71 1.65 2.89 -0.86
C VAL A 71 0.64 2.37 -1.89
N PHE A 72 -0.66 2.56 -1.67
CA PHE A 72 -1.70 2.14 -2.62
C PHE A 72 -1.65 2.92 -3.93
N LYS A 73 -1.41 4.24 -3.90
CA LYS A 73 -1.27 5.04 -5.12
C LYS A 73 0.02 4.70 -5.88
N ILE A 74 1.11 4.44 -5.18
CA ILE A 74 2.35 3.93 -5.79
C ILE A 74 2.12 2.56 -6.44
N LYS A 75 1.46 1.64 -5.73
CA LYS A 75 1.11 0.31 -6.25
C LYS A 75 0.17 0.40 -7.46
N PHE A 76 -0.78 1.34 -7.44
CA PHE A 76 -1.62 1.64 -8.59
C PHE A 76 -0.78 2.07 -9.79
N GLY A 77 0.15 3.01 -9.62
CA GLY A 77 1.06 3.43 -10.68
C GLY A 77 1.94 2.29 -11.21
N LEU A 78 2.45 1.44 -10.32
CA LEU A 78 3.23 0.25 -10.68
C LEU A 78 2.39 -0.73 -11.53
N ASN A 79 1.17 -1.02 -11.10
CA ASN A 79 0.26 -1.92 -11.82
C ASN A 79 -0.21 -1.38 -13.18
N MET A 80 -0.12 -0.07 -13.37
CA MET A 80 -0.41 0.59 -14.64
C MET A 80 0.83 0.74 -15.53
N GLY A 81 2.00 0.27 -15.09
CA GLY A 81 3.26 0.40 -15.83
C GLY A 81 3.80 1.83 -15.87
N LEU A 82 3.36 2.70 -14.96
CA LEU A 82 3.76 4.12 -14.90
C LEU A 82 4.93 4.35 -13.95
N ILE A 83 5.24 3.35 -13.11
CA ILE A 83 6.29 3.40 -12.09
C ILE A 83 7.22 2.19 -12.24
N THR A 84 8.51 2.41 -11.98
CA THR A 84 9.55 1.38 -11.89
C THR A 84 10.39 1.55 -10.63
N GLY A 85 11.30 0.59 -10.39
CA GLY A 85 12.28 0.63 -9.30
C GLY A 85 11.83 -0.03 -8.00
N ILE A 86 10.59 -0.51 -7.95
CA ILE A 86 10.00 -1.26 -6.83
C ILE A 86 9.14 -2.43 -7.34
N THR A 87 8.86 -3.39 -6.47
CA THR A 87 7.98 -4.53 -6.79
C THR A 87 6.63 -4.48 -6.07
N ASN A 88 5.67 -5.29 -6.55
CA ASN A 88 4.36 -5.43 -5.91
C ASN A 88 4.48 -6.03 -4.50
N GLU A 89 5.44 -6.93 -4.29
CA GLU A 89 5.76 -7.54 -3.01
C GLU A 89 6.32 -6.52 -2.02
N GLU A 90 7.19 -5.61 -2.48
CA GLU A 90 7.68 -4.51 -1.65
C GLU A 90 6.52 -3.59 -1.20
N CYS A 91 5.59 -3.24 -2.10
CA CYS A 91 4.37 -2.50 -1.72
C CYS A 91 3.53 -3.26 -0.69
N ASN A 92 3.27 -4.55 -0.92
CA ASN A 92 2.47 -5.38 -0.02
C ASN A 92 3.11 -5.45 1.38
N SER A 93 4.42 -5.73 1.42
CA SER A 93 5.17 -5.78 2.67
C SER A 93 5.14 -4.43 3.40
N MET A 94 5.15 -3.32 2.67
CA MET A 94 5.18 -1.99 3.27
C MET A 94 3.92 -1.66 4.07
N ILE A 95 2.75 -2.15 3.64
CA ILE A 95 1.51 -1.97 4.41
C ILE A 95 1.63 -2.60 5.80
N PHE A 96 2.22 -3.80 5.89
CA PHE A 96 2.46 -4.47 7.18
C PHE A 96 3.56 -3.78 7.99
N LYS A 97 4.66 -3.39 7.33
CA LYS A 97 5.78 -2.71 7.99
C LYS A 97 5.39 -1.35 8.56
N SER A 98 4.43 -0.67 7.94
CA SER A 98 3.95 0.65 8.38
C SER A 98 2.95 0.59 9.53
N GLN A 99 2.50 -0.61 9.93
CA GLN A 99 1.59 -0.75 11.06
C GLN A 99 2.27 -0.40 12.37
N MET A 100 1.50 0.21 13.27
CA MET A 100 1.96 0.62 14.61
C MET A 100 2.65 -0.52 15.36
N GLY A 101 2.08 -1.73 15.38
CA GLY A 101 2.66 -2.86 16.12
C GLY A 101 4.05 -3.26 15.60
N HIS A 102 4.25 -3.23 14.28
CA HIS A 102 5.56 -3.52 13.69
C HIS A 102 6.58 -2.44 14.00
N LEU A 103 6.20 -1.17 13.85
CA LEU A 103 7.08 -0.03 14.10
C LEU A 103 7.45 0.08 15.60
N ALA A 104 6.48 -0.14 16.50
CA ALA A 104 6.72 -0.16 17.94
C ALA A 104 7.67 -1.29 18.34
N PHE A 105 7.46 -2.49 17.79
CA PHE A 105 8.38 -3.62 18.00
C PHE A 105 9.80 -3.26 17.56
N LEU A 106 9.97 -2.66 16.37
CA LEU A 106 11.28 -2.25 15.90
C LEU A 106 11.92 -1.20 16.80
N LEU A 107 11.18 -0.16 17.22
CA LEU A 107 11.70 0.89 18.10
C LEU A 107 12.14 0.36 19.48
N LEU A 108 11.39 -0.57 20.05
CA LEU A 108 11.72 -1.16 21.37
C LEU A 108 12.93 -2.10 21.32
N ASN A 109 13.20 -2.71 20.16
CA ASN A 109 14.23 -3.75 20.02
C ASN A 109 15.45 -3.32 19.20
N SER A 110 15.42 -2.14 18.58
CA SER A 110 16.55 -1.66 17.78
C SER A 110 17.57 -0.95 18.66
N HIS A 111 18.81 -1.44 18.66
CA HIS A 111 19.98 -0.73 19.21
C HIS A 111 20.43 0.46 18.34
N THR A 112 19.63 0.84 17.33
CA THR A 112 19.89 2.02 16.50
C THR A 112 19.62 3.27 17.33
N GLY A 113 20.42 4.33 17.19
CA GLY A 113 20.44 5.55 18.02
C GLY A 113 19.16 6.40 18.12
N LEU A 114 17.99 5.81 17.84
CA LEU A 114 16.65 6.23 18.26
C LEU A 114 16.26 5.64 19.63
N SER A 115 17.08 4.74 20.20
CA SER A 115 16.84 4.06 21.49
C SER A 115 16.65 5.00 22.69
N ASP A 116 17.06 6.26 22.58
CA ASP A 116 16.88 7.28 23.63
C ASP A 116 15.52 8.00 23.56
N ARG A 117 14.68 7.71 22.56
CA ARG A 117 13.37 8.35 22.43
C ARG A 117 12.29 7.49 23.06
N ASN A 118 11.54 8.10 23.98
CA ASN A 118 10.34 7.50 24.54
C ASN A 118 9.35 7.13 23.43
N LEU A 119 8.87 5.88 23.47
CA LEU A 119 7.83 5.41 22.58
C LEU A 119 6.56 6.24 22.80
N ASN A 120 6.15 6.96 21.76
CA ASN A 120 4.91 7.72 21.68
C ASN A 120 4.41 7.79 20.23
N ASP A 121 3.21 8.33 20.04
CA ASP A 121 2.57 8.40 18.71
C ASP A 121 3.44 9.14 17.67
N PHE A 122 4.07 10.25 18.06
CA PHE A 122 4.94 11.01 17.16
C PHE A 122 6.21 10.25 16.77
N SER A 123 6.81 9.48 17.68
CA SER A 123 7.97 8.65 17.37
C SER A 123 7.63 7.55 16.36
N ILE A 124 6.41 6.99 16.47
CA ILE A 124 5.88 6.00 15.54
C ILE A 124 5.59 6.62 14.18
N GLU A 125 4.95 7.79 14.14
CA GLU A 125 4.69 8.52 12.89
C GLU A 125 5.96 8.96 12.18
N GLU A 126 6.97 9.41 12.91
CA GLU A 126 8.26 9.76 12.31
C GLU A 126 8.95 8.52 11.74
N TYR A 127 8.96 7.40 12.48
CA TYR A 127 9.57 6.16 12.01
C TYR A 127 8.83 5.58 10.80
N ARG A 128 7.49 5.73 10.76
CA ARG A 128 6.66 5.41 9.60
C ARG A 128 7.06 6.24 8.39
N ALA A 129 7.13 7.57 8.55
CA ALA A 129 7.52 8.48 7.47
C ALA A 129 8.89 8.09 6.88
N ARG A 130 9.89 7.82 7.72
CA ARG A 130 11.22 7.36 7.27
C ARG A 130 11.17 6.03 6.52
N THR A 131 10.35 5.09 6.99
CA THR A 131 10.19 3.78 6.34
C THR A 131 9.57 3.94 4.95
N ILE A 132 8.54 4.77 4.83
CA ILE A 132 7.90 5.10 3.54
C ILE A 132 8.87 5.85 2.61
N GLN A 133 9.64 6.81 3.12
CA GLN A 133 10.71 7.49 2.37
C GLN A 133 11.71 6.50 1.79
N GLY A 134 12.13 5.51 2.60
CA GLY A 134 13.03 4.45 2.18
C GLY A 134 12.51 3.67 0.98
N LEU A 135 11.23 3.26 0.99
CA LEU A 135 10.59 2.63 -0.16
C LEU A 135 10.54 3.57 -1.37
N CYS A 136 10.07 4.80 -1.16
CA CYS A 136 9.80 5.77 -2.24
C CYS A 136 11.08 6.32 -2.88
N SER A 137 12.24 6.22 -2.21
CA SER A 137 13.53 6.61 -2.77
C SER A 137 13.92 5.82 -4.02
N LYS A 138 13.41 4.60 -4.17
CA LYS A 138 13.66 3.74 -5.34
C LYS A 138 12.68 3.98 -6.48
N VAL A 139 11.56 4.66 -6.20
CA VAL A 139 10.45 4.83 -7.15
C VAL A 139 10.81 5.83 -8.24
N ARG A 140 10.60 5.44 -9.50
CA ARG A 140 10.72 6.33 -10.66
C ARG A 140 9.46 6.30 -11.51
N ILE A 141 8.90 7.47 -11.81
CA ILE A 141 7.80 7.62 -12.77
C ILE A 141 8.40 7.57 -14.19
N ILE A 142 7.82 6.75 -15.06
CA ILE A 142 8.32 6.47 -16.43
C ILE A 142 7.33 6.84 -17.53
N MET A 143 6.29 7.61 -17.20
CA MET A 143 5.32 8.14 -18.16
C MET A 143 5.97 9.02 -19.22
#